data_AF-A0AAW1BQ62-F1
#
_entry.id   AF-A0AAW1BQ62-F1
#
_cell.length_a   1.000
_cell.length_b   1.000
_cell.length_c   1.000
_cell.angle_alpha   90.00
_cell.angle_beta   90.00
_cell.angle_gamma   90.00
#
_symmetry.space_group_name_H-M   'P 1'
#
loop_
_entity.id
_entity.type
_entity.pdbx_description
1 polymer ?
#
loop_
_entity_poly.entity_id
_entity_poly.type
_entity_poly.pdbx_seq_one_letter_code
_entity_poly.pdbx_strand_id
1 'polypeptide(L)'
;MAAASGSVRLLGDPSAFAASLKTLINNPQFSDVTFLVGKEKQKVFAHRCLLSTRCQVLHAMLSQPHETQVPLMLNHIQPEVFLTVIEYLYTNGVTLNNLTALEVLTSSIEYGLNDLRKLCIEFIKDTLKVNQAGDAFQAAVAYGLLDLQTYCLAFIEKYTQTLHLYLKFFILILYSEVIQTRGFLELSEQAMQIILQSDNLAIDEMKLIHAVREWAHVGSAVLDRTVPDMARPVVPQLRLALLSPRELTSLEEENKKDQMIPVESFAEAWKTHALWKRRGMPSSLCQRRRGTLPRIHHRHLDPQHK
;
A
#
# COMPACT_ATOMS: atom_id res chain seq x y z
N MET A 1 -9.81 8.13 65.62
CA MET A 1 -10.58 7.49 64.54
C MET A 1 -10.73 8.50 63.41
N ALA A 2 -9.84 8.47 62.43
CA ALA A 2 -9.96 9.30 61.23
C ALA A 2 -10.84 8.54 60.22
N ALA A 3 -12.01 9.07 59.92
CA ALA A 3 -12.88 8.52 58.89
C ALA A 3 -12.20 8.71 57.52
N ALA A 4 -11.81 7.61 56.89
CA ALA A 4 -11.40 7.62 55.50
C ALA A 4 -12.59 8.11 54.66
N SER A 5 -12.46 9.30 54.07
CA SER A 5 -13.36 9.82 53.05
C SER A 5 -13.29 8.89 51.84
N GLY A 6 -14.14 7.85 51.84
CA GLY A 6 -14.18 6.84 50.78
C GLY A 6 -14.91 7.39 49.56
N SER A 7 -14.19 8.04 48.65
CA SER A 7 -14.72 8.35 47.33
C SER A 7 -14.67 7.10 46.45
N VAL A 8 -15.81 6.75 45.85
CA VAL A 8 -15.92 5.62 44.92
C VAL A 8 -16.36 6.14 43.55
N ARG A 9 -15.60 5.79 42.50
CA ARG A 9 -15.95 6.10 41.12
C ARG A 9 -16.78 4.95 40.54
N LEU A 10 -18.02 5.26 40.13
CA LEU A 10 -18.90 4.34 39.42
C LEU A 10 -18.94 4.72 37.93
N LEU A 11 -18.98 3.73 37.05
CA LEU A 11 -19.05 3.93 35.59
C LEU A 11 -20.48 3.67 35.11
N GLY A 12 -21.00 4.58 34.29
CA GLY A 12 -22.23 4.35 33.52
C GLY A 12 -21.98 3.47 32.29
N ASP A 13 -23.02 3.21 31.52
CA ASP A 13 -22.92 2.44 30.28
C ASP A 13 -22.23 3.24 29.16
N PRO A 14 -21.03 2.82 28.71
CA PRO A 14 -20.33 3.50 27.62
C PRO A 14 -21.08 3.45 26.29
N SER A 15 -21.88 2.40 26.04
CA SER A 15 -22.62 2.25 24.78
C SER A 15 -23.77 3.24 24.68
N ALA A 16 -24.59 3.40 25.72
CA ALA A 16 -25.62 4.42 25.77
C ALA A 16 -25.05 5.85 25.70
N PHE A 17 -23.90 6.09 26.36
CA PHE A 17 -23.19 7.37 26.28
C PHE A 17 -22.74 7.68 24.84
N ALA A 18 -22.08 6.72 24.18
CA ALA A 18 -21.65 6.85 22.79
C ALA A 18 -22.83 7.05 21.83
N ALA A 19 -23.93 6.31 22.00
CA ALA A 19 -25.13 6.45 21.19
C ALA A 19 -25.75 7.85 21.32
N SER A 20 -25.75 8.42 22.52
CA SER A 20 -26.23 9.78 22.77
C SER A 20 -25.36 10.81 22.05
N LEU A 21 -24.03 10.72 22.15
CA LEU A 21 -23.12 11.61 21.43
C LEU A 21 -23.19 11.44 19.91
N LYS A 22 -23.47 10.22 19.42
CA LYS A 22 -23.64 9.96 17.97
C LYS A 22 -24.73 10.84 17.34
N THR A 23 -25.78 11.19 18.09
CA THR A 23 -26.87 12.07 17.62
C THR A 23 -26.45 13.52 17.33
N LEU A 24 -25.28 13.93 17.83
CA LEU A 24 -24.72 15.27 17.61
C LEU A 24 -23.85 15.35 16.35
N ILE A 25 -23.50 14.21 15.74
CA ILE A 25 -22.66 14.17 14.53
C ILE A 25 -23.42 14.81 13.37
N ASN A 26 -22.77 15.77 12.70
CA ASN A 26 -23.33 16.51 11.57
C ASN A 26 -24.72 17.13 11.85
N ASN A 27 -24.98 17.47 13.12
CA ASN A 27 -26.22 18.11 13.55
C ASN A 27 -25.98 19.63 13.70
N PRO A 28 -26.71 20.49 12.96
CA PRO A 28 -26.57 21.94 13.10
C PRO A 28 -26.88 22.47 14.50
N GLN A 29 -27.68 21.74 15.29
CA GLN A 29 -28.04 22.15 16.64
C GLN A 29 -26.80 22.13 17.55
N PHE A 30 -26.53 23.27 18.20
CA PHE A 30 -25.36 23.49 19.07
C PHE A 30 -23.99 23.44 18.39
N SER A 31 -23.93 23.20 17.08
CA SER A 31 -22.68 23.25 16.33
C SER A 31 -22.13 24.67 16.28
N ASP A 32 -20.85 24.81 16.62
CA ASP A 32 -20.10 26.06 16.69
C ASP A 32 -18.94 26.09 15.67
N VAL A 33 -18.85 25.07 14.80
CA VAL A 33 -17.98 25.05 13.63
C VAL A 33 -18.65 24.36 12.44
N THR A 34 -18.37 24.86 11.24
CA THR A 34 -18.78 24.26 9.97
C THR A 34 -17.57 24.03 9.08
N PHE A 35 -17.47 22.82 8.51
CA PHE A 35 -16.48 22.46 7.52
C PHE A 35 -17.09 22.40 6.12
N LEU A 36 -16.34 22.79 5.11
CA LEU A 36 -16.63 22.56 3.70
C LEU A 36 -15.67 21.50 3.19
N VAL A 37 -16.18 20.28 3.05
CA VAL A 37 -15.38 19.06 2.84
C VAL A 37 -15.49 18.57 1.40
N GLY A 38 -14.38 18.10 0.85
CA GLY A 38 -14.28 17.55 -0.49
C GLY A 38 -14.39 18.60 -1.60
N LYS A 39 -14.27 18.14 -2.85
CA LYS A 39 -14.37 18.98 -4.05
C LYS A 39 -15.73 19.67 -4.18
N GLU A 40 -16.78 19.00 -3.71
CA GLU A 40 -18.16 19.47 -3.72
C GLU A 40 -18.45 20.47 -2.59
N LYS A 41 -17.50 20.72 -1.69
CA LYS A 41 -17.63 21.64 -0.55
C LYS A 41 -18.86 21.32 0.30
N GLN A 42 -19.08 20.04 0.57
CA GLN A 42 -20.21 19.60 1.39
C GLN A 42 -20.07 20.15 2.81
N LYS A 43 -21.16 20.73 3.31
CA LYS A 43 -21.22 21.26 4.69
C LYS A 43 -21.25 20.11 5.69
N VAL A 44 -20.33 20.15 6.66
CA VAL A 44 -20.31 19.26 7.81
C VAL A 44 -20.31 20.10 9.09
N PHE A 45 -21.33 19.91 9.92
CA PHE A 45 -21.48 20.60 11.20
C PHE A 45 -20.80 19.83 12.34
N ALA A 46 -20.10 20.52 13.24
CA ALA A 46 -19.46 19.89 14.38
C ALA A 46 -19.30 20.85 15.58
N HIS A 47 -18.81 20.28 16.67
CA HIS A 47 -18.60 20.93 17.96
C HIS A 47 -17.11 21.05 18.28
N ARG A 48 -16.61 22.28 18.42
CA ARG A 48 -15.19 22.60 18.61
C ARG A 48 -14.63 21.95 19.88
N CYS A 49 -15.41 21.93 20.95
CA CYS A 49 -14.99 21.35 22.23
C CYS A 49 -14.72 19.83 22.12
N LEU A 50 -15.57 19.08 21.42
CA LEU A 50 -15.41 17.63 21.24
C LEU A 50 -14.20 17.33 20.35
N LEU A 51 -14.08 18.02 19.21
CA LEU A 51 -12.96 17.83 18.28
C LEU A 51 -11.62 18.19 18.92
N SER A 52 -11.55 19.36 19.56
CA SER A 52 -10.32 19.87 20.18
C SER A 52 -9.83 19.01 21.35
N THR A 53 -10.75 18.44 22.12
CA THR A 53 -10.40 17.58 23.27
C THR A 53 -9.81 16.24 22.82
N ARG A 54 -10.18 15.77 21.63
CA ARG A 54 -9.88 14.41 21.15
C ARG A 54 -8.83 14.37 20.05
N CYS A 55 -8.51 15.51 19.44
CA CYS A 55 -7.55 15.62 18.35
C CYS A 55 -6.74 16.91 18.47
N GLN A 56 -5.42 16.79 18.67
CA GLN A 56 -4.52 17.93 18.82
C GLN A 56 -4.39 18.75 17.53
N VAL A 57 -4.43 18.10 16.37
CA VAL A 57 -4.39 18.79 15.06
C VAL A 57 -5.63 19.66 14.87
N LEU A 58 -6.81 19.11 15.16
CA LEU A 58 -8.07 19.88 15.12
C LEU A 58 -8.09 20.96 16.20
N HIS A 59 -7.55 20.72 17.40
CA HIS A 59 -7.41 21.75 18.42
C HIS A 59 -6.59 22.95 17.90
N ALA A 60 -5.42 22.70 17.33
CA ALA A 60 -4.56 23.76 16.80
C ALA A 60 -5.23 24.52 15.64
N MET A 61 -5.90 23.80 14.73
CA MET A 61 -6.65 24.39 13.62
C MET A 61 -7.82 25.26 14.11
N LEU A 62 -8.53 24.81 15.15
CA LEU A 62 -9.70 25.50 15.67
C LEU A 62 -9.31 26.67 16.58
N SER A 63 -8.23 26.60 17.35
CA SER A 63 -7.81 27.64 18.29
C SER A 63 -7.39 28.97 17.64
N GLN A 64 -7.25 29.03 16.32
CA GLN A 64 -7.01 30.30 15.63
C GLN A 64 -8.23 31.23 15.76
N PRO A 65 -8.03 32.56 15.87
CA PRO A 65 -9.10 33.54 15.92
C PRO A 65 -9.77 33.65 14.55
N HIS A 66 -10.58 32.65 14.21
CA HIS A 66 -11.49 32.72 13.09
C HIS A 66 -12.78 33.38 13.55
N GLU A 67 -13.31 34.31 12.74
CA GLU A 67 -14.69 34.74 12.90
C GLU A 67 -15.57 33.49 12.93
N THR A 68 -16.41 33.36 13.96
CA THR A 68 -17.25 32.17 14.26
C THR A 68 -18.22 31.76 13.14
N GLN A 69 -18.17 32.44 12.00
CA GLN A 69 -19.04 32.25 10.84
C GLN A 69 -18.29 31.84 9.57
N VAL A 70 -16.95 31.79 9.55
CA VAL A 70 -16.19 31.38 8.36
C VAL A 70 -16.03 29.85 8.34
N PRO A 71 -16.54 29.15 7.31
CA PRO A 71 -16.37 27.71 7.21
C PRO A 71 -14.92 27.31 6.93
N LEU A 72 -14.46 26.21 7.55
CA LEU A 72 -13.13 25.66 7.33
C LEU A 72 -13.09 24.73 6.11
N MET A 73 -12.15 24.97 5.20
CA MET A 73 -12.05 24.23 3.94
C MET A 73 -11.18 22.97 4.09
N LEU A 74 -11.75 21.79 3.77
CA LEU A 74 -11.04 20.51 3.73
C LEU A 74 -11.18 19.89 2.34
N ASN A 75 -10.40 20.39 1.37
CA ASN A 75 -10.55 20.04 -0.04
C ASN A 75 -10.03 18.63 -0.42
N HIS A 76 -9.13 18.06 0.38
CA HIS A 76 -8.42 16.81 0.07
C HIS A 76 -9.09 15.56 0.67
N ILE A 77 -10.09 15.73 1.54
CA ILE A 77 -10.75 14.63 2.25
C ILE A 77 -12.18 14.50 1.71
N GLN A 78 -12.63 13.26 1.50
CA GLN A 78 -14.02 12.99 1.12
C GLN A 78 -14.96 13.19 2.32
N PRO A 79 -16.18 13.71 2.12
CA PRO A 79 -17.13 13.93 3.21
C PRO A 79 -17.40 12.66 4.04
N GLU A 80 -17.54 11.50 3.40
CA GLU A 80 -17.75 10.21 4.08
C GLU A 80 -16.60 9.84 5.01
N VAL A 81 -15.35 10.02 4.56
CA VAL A 81 -14.15 9.76 5.36
C VAL A 81 -14.08 10.70 6.56
N PHE A 82 -14.33 11.99 6.34
CA PHE A 82 -14.31 12.97 7.42
C PHE A 82 -15.41 12.71 8.46
N LEU A 83 -16.62 12.34 8.03
CA LEU A 83 -17.71 11.95 8.92
C LEU A 83 -17.36 10.69 9.73
N THR A 84 -16.66 9.73 9.13
CA THR A 84 -16.16 8.53 9.83
C THR A 84 -15.13 8.89 10.91
N VAL A 85 -14.23 9.84 10.63
CA VAL A 85 -13.29 10.36 11.63
C VAL A 85 -14.03 11.11 12.75
N ILE A 86 -15.04 11.92 12.43
CA ILE A 86 -15.89 12.61 13.42
C ILE A 86 -16.64 11.58 14.29
N GLU A 87 -17.19 10.52 13.71
CA GLU A 87 -17.83 9.44 14.46
C GLU A 87 -16.90 8.88 15.53
N TYR A 88 -15.64 8.61 15.16
CA TYR A 88 -14.63 8.14 16.10
C TYR A 88 -14.33 9.16 17.21
N LEU A 89 -14.21 10.44 16.87
CA LEU A 89 -13.94 11.48 17.86
C LEU A 89 -15.07 11.65 18.88
N TYR A 90 -16.32 11.44 18.46
CA TYR A 90 -17.50 11.60 19.31
C TYR A 90 -17.79 10.36 20.14
N THR A 91 -17.62 9.18 19.56
CA THR A 91 -18.15 7.94 20.12
C THR A 91 -17.07 6.94 20.55
N ASN A 92 -15.81 7.19 20.16
CA ASN A 92 -14.71 6.22 20.27
C ASN A 92 -14.99 4.89 19.54
N GLY A 93 -15.94 4.88 18.62
CA GLY A 93 -16.26 3.78 17.72
C GLY A 93 -16.23 4.24 16.26
N VAL A 94 -16.04 3.30 15.33
CA VAL A 94 -15.93 3.61 13.91
C VAL A 94 -16.59 2.53 13.07
N THR A 95 -17.30 2.93 12.02
CA THR A 95 -17.85 2.01 11.02
C THR A 95 -16.99 2.06 9.77
N LEU A 96 -16.16 1.04 9.54
CA LEU A 96 -15.27 0.98 8.37
C LEU A 96 -15.92 0.22 7.21
N ASN A 97 -15.74 0.76 6.01
CA ASN A 97 -16.08 0.12 4.74
C ASN A 97 -14.78 -0.22 4.00
N ASN A 98 -14.73 -1.36 3.30
CA ASN A 98 -13.59 -1.76 2.48
C ASN A 98 -13.17 -0.69 1.46
N LEU A 99 -14.11 0.13 0.98
CA LEU A 99 -13.82 1.19 0.00
C LEU A 99 -13.13 2.41 0.64
N THR A 100 -13.50 2.76 1.88
CA THR A 100 -13.02 3.97 2.56
C THR A 100 -11.95 3.69 3.61
N ALA A 101 -11.71 2.43 3.98
CA ALA A 101 -10.80 2.07 5.07
C ALA A 101 -9.36 2.58 4.89
N LEU A 102 -8.85 2.59 3.65
CA LEU A 102 -7.52 3.14 3.34
C LEU A 102 -7.49 4.68 3.48
N GLU A 103 -8.54 5.36 3.05
CA GLU A 103 -8.64 6.83 3.20
C GLU A 103 -8.79 7.23 4.68
N VAL A 104 -9.59 6.47 5.45
CA VAL A 104 -9.71 6.67 6.91
C VAL A 104 -8.39 6.37 7.61
N LEU A 105 -7.64 5.35 7.19
CA LEU A 105 -6.29 5.08 7.69
C LEU A 105 -5.38 6.29 7.46
N THR A 106 -5.35 6.85 6.25
CA THR A 106 -4.61 8.07 5.93
C THR A 106 -5.00 9.24 6.83
N SER A 107 -6.30 9.54 6.93
CA SER A 107 -6.78 10.63 7.80
C SER A 107 -6.46 10.39 9.28
N SER A 108 -6.47 9.13 9.75
CA SER A 108 -6.08 8.82 11.13
C SER A 108 -4.62 9.17 11.42
N ILE A 109 -3.73 9.07 10.43
CA ILE A 109 -2.32 9.44 10.55
C ILE A 109 -2.17 10.96 10.52
N GLU A 110 -2.83 11.62 9.57
CA GLU A 110 -2.81 13.09 9.42
C GLU A 110 -3.32 13.81 10.67
N TYR A 111 -4.38 13.28 11.29
CA TYR A 111 -4.95 13.82 12.53
C TYR A 111 -4.28 13.28 13.81
N GLY A 112 -3.30 12.39 13.71
CA GLY A 112 -2.59 11.83 14.86
C GLY A 112 -3.43 10.89 15.74
N LEU A 113 -4.47 10.27 15.20
CA LEU A 113 -5.41 9.38 15.88
C LEU A 113 -4.88 7.95 15.91
N ASN A 114 -3.91 7.69 16.79
CA ASN A 114 -3.17 6.42 16.86
C ASN A 114 -4.05 5.17 17.07
N ASP A 115 -5.12 5.26 17.86
CA ASP A 115 -5.98 4.10 18.12
C ASP A 115 -6.94 3.83 16.97
N LEU A 116 -7.46 4.87 16.31
CA LEU A 116 -8.19 4.72 15.05
C LEU A 116 -7.32 4.09 13.97
N ARG A 117 -6.05 4.53 13.87
CA ARG A 117 -5.06 3.94 12.96
C ARG A 117 -4.92 2.44 13.15
N LYS A 118 -4.82 1.97 14.40
CA LYS A 118 -4.73 0.53 14.71
C LYS A 118 -5.99 -0.21 14.27
N LEU A 119 -7.18 0.32 14.57
CA LEU A 119 -8.45 -0.27 14.15
C LEU A 119 -8.54 -0.39 12.62
N CYS A 120 -8.11 0.64 11.88
CA CYS A 120 -8.06 0.60 10.42
C CYS A 120 -7.09 -0.47 9.90
N ILE A 121 -5.89 -0.57 10.48
CA ILE A 121 -4.90 -1.58 10.08
C ILE A 121 -5.45 -3.00 10.27
N GLU A 122 -6.05 -3.29 11.42
CA GLU A 122 -6.61 -4.62 11.69
C GLU A 122 -7.78 -4.94 10.76
N PHE A 123 -8.69 -3.99 10.53
CA PHE A 123 -9.78 -4.15 9.58
C PHE A 123 -9.26 -4.43 8.15
N ILE A 124 -8.26 -3.67 7.69
CA ILE A 124 -7.66 -3.86 6.36
C ILE A 124 -7.03 -5.25 6.25
N LYS A 125 -6.33 -5.74 7.28
CA LYS A 125 -5.74 -7.08 7.26
C LYS A 125 -6.82 -8.17 7.13
N ASP A 126 -7.93 -8.01 7.84
CA ASP A 126 -9.03 -8.99 7.86
C ASP A 126 -9.84 -9.01 6.57
N THR A 127 -9.98 -7.87 5.89
CA THR A 127 -10.83 -7.74 4.70
C THR A 127 -10.06 -7.59 3.38
N LEU A 128 -8.73 -7.67 3.42
CA LEU A 128 -7.86 -7.43 2.27
C LEU A 128 -8.24 -8.30 1.06
N LYS A 129 -8.54 -7.64 -0.06
CA LYS A 129 -8.82 -8.30 -1.35
C LYS A 129 -7.65 -8.12 -2.32
N VAL A 130 -7.57 -9.03 -3.29
CA VAL A 130 -6.56 -9.03 -4.37
C VAL A 130 -6.43 -7.67 -5.06
N ASN A 131 -7.57 -7.02 -5.37
CA ASN A 131 -7.58 -5.73 -6.05
C ASN A 131 -7.16 -4.54 -5.18
N GLN A 132 -7.19 -4.68 -3.86
CA GLN A 132 -6.82 -3.64 -2.91
C GLN A 132 -5.41 -3.84 -2.33
N ALA A 133 -4.78 -4.98 -2.59
CA ALA A 133 -3.48 -5.33 -2.04
C ALA A 133 -2.38 -4.34 -2.46
N GLY A 134 -2.42 -3.84 -3.71
CA GLY A 134 -1.49 -2.83 -4.21
C GLY A 134 -1.64 -1.50 -3.45
N ASP A 135 -2.86 -0.97 -3.37
CA ASP A 135 -3.14 0.30 -2.69
C ASP A 135 -2.80 0.24 -1.19
N ALA A 136 -3.14 -0.86 -0.53
CA ALA A 136 -2.82 -1.07 0.88
C ALA A 136 -1.31 -1.19 1.13
N PHE A 137 -0.58 -1.86 0.24
CA PHE A 137 0.87 -1.95 0.31
C PHE A 137 1.52 -0.58 0.07
N GLN A 138 1.04 0.18 -0.91
CA GLN A 138 1.51 1.54 -1.20
C GLN A 138 1.33 2.45 0.01
N ALA A 139 0.15 2.44 0.63
CA ALA A 139 -0.13 3.20 1.84
C ALA A 139 0.80 2.79 2.99
N ALA A 140 1.02 1.49 3.18
CA ALA A 140 1.92 0.99 4.21
C ALA A 140 3.37 1.47 4.03
N VAL A 141 3.87 1.49 2.78
CA VAL A 141 5.20 2.01 2.45
C VAL A 141 5.26 3.52 2.66
N ALA A 142 4.27 4.27 2.15
CA ALA A 142 4.24 5.72 2.22
C ALA A 142 4.24 6.26 3.66
N TYR A 143 3.53 5.57 4.56
CA TYR A 143 3.42 5.96 5.96
C TYR A 143 4.34 5.18 6.92
N GLY A 144 5.21 4.31 6.41
CA GLY A 144 6.16 3.53 7.23
C GLY A 144 5.49 2.53 8.17
N LEU A 145 4.34 1.96 7.79
CA LEU A 145 3.57 0.99 8.58
C LEU A 145 4.12 -0.43 8.37
N LEU A 146 5.24 -0.75 9.03
CA LEU A 146 5.97 -2.03 8.85
C LEU A 146 5.11 -3.29 9.02
N ASP A 147 4.20 -3.30 9.99
CA ASP A 147 3.32 -4.45 10.25
C ASP A 147 2.35 -4.70 9.09
N LEU A 148 1.76 -3.62 8.56
CA LEU A 148 0.86 -3.70 7.41
C LEU A 148 1.63 -4.01 6.13
N GLN A 149 2.83 -3.42 5.97
CA GLN A 149 3.71 -3.68 4.84
C GLN A 149 4.09 -5.17 4.75
N THR A 150 4.51 -5.76 5.88
CA THR A 150 4.87 -7.17 5.97
C THR A 150 3.68 -8.06 5.66
N TYR A 151 2.50 -7.73 6.19
CA TYR A 151 1.27 -8.47 5.92
C TYR A 151 0.87 -8.41 4.43
N CYS A 152 0.85 -7.22 3.84
CA CYS A 152 0.51 -7.03 2.44
C CYS A 152 1.52 -7.73 1.51
N LEU A 153 2.82 -7.68 1.84
CA LEU A 153 3.83 -8.41 1.08
C LEU A 153 3.61 -9.92 1.14
N ALA A 154 3.38 -10.47 2.34
CA ALA A 154 3.07 -11.89 2.51
C ALA A 154 1.77 -12.30 1.79
N PHE A 155 0.77 -11.42 1.78
CA PHE A 155 -0.46 -11.62 1.02
C PHE A 155 -0.18 -11.68 -0.49
N ILE A 156 0.55 -10.70 -1.03
CA ILE A 156 0.97 -10.69 -2.45
C ILE A 156 1.74 -11.97 -2.78
N GLU A 157 2.73 -12.35 -1.96
CA GLU A 157 3.50 -13.59 -2.11
C GLU A 157 2.61 -14.84 -2.12
N LYS A 158 1.66 -14.95 -1.19
CA LYS A 158 0.73 -16.10 -1.11
C LYS A 158 -0.16 -16.22 -2.35
N TYR A 159 -0.67 -15.11 -2.87
CA TYR A 159 -1.50 -15.14 -4.08
C TYR A 159 -0.69 -15.41 -5.34
N THR A 160 0.60 -15.02 -5.37
CA THR A 160 1.50 -15.54 -6.41
C THR A 160 1.70 -17.06 -6.29
N GLN A 161 1.70 -17.64 -5.08
CA GLN A 161 1.98 -19.07 -4.83
C GLN A 161 0.78 -20.00 -5.05
N THR A 162 -0.41 -19.59 -4.59
CA THR A 162 -1.64 -20.41 -4.61
C THR A 162 -2.04 -20.81 -6.03
N LEU A 163 -1.63 -20.01 -7.02
CA LEU A 163 -1.88 -20.24 -8.44
C LEU A 163 -1.02 -21.34 -9.09
N HIS A 164 0.03 -21.85 -8.44
CA HIS A 164 0.84 -22.94 -9.00
C HIS A 164 0.25 -24.34 -8.71
N LEU A 165 -0.58 -24.50 -7.67
CA LEU A 165 -1.11 -25.82 -7.25
C LEU A 165 -2.47 -26.17 -7.86
N TYR A 166 -3.29 -25.20 -8.26
CA TYR A 166 -4.60 -25.45 -8.85
C TYR A 166 -4.57 -25.23 -10.37
N LEU A 167 -4.63 -26.34 -11.12
CA LEU A 167 -4.93 -26.44 -12.56
C LEU A 167 -3.80 -26.15 -13.56
N LYS A 168 -2.95 -27.17 -13.70
CA LYS A 168 -2.37 -27.60 -14.98
C LYS A 168 -3.53 -28.08 -15.89
N PHE A 169 -4.33 -27.18 -16.50
CA PHE A 169 -5.05 -27.37 -17.79
C PHE A 169 -6.09 -26.29 -18.17
N PHE A 170 -6.53 -25.36 -17.31
CA PHE A 170 -7.63 -24.44 -17.68
C PHE A 170 -7.37 -22.93 -17.50
N ILE A 171 -6.19 -22.52 -17.04
CA ILE A 171 -5.94 -21.13 -16.68
C ILE A 171 -4.84 -20.53 -17.56
N LEU A 172 -5.22 -19.93 -18.69
CA LEU A 172 -4.42 -18.83 -19.27
C LEU A 172 -4.95 -17.46 -18.82
N ILE A 173 -6.03 -17.44 -18.01
CA ILE A 173 -6.85 -16.23 -17.77
C ILE A 173 -6.81 -15.70 -16.31
N LEU A 174 -6.41 -16.49 -15.29
CA LEU A 174 -6.46 -16.05 -13.87
C LEU A 174 -5.08 -15.79 -13.22
N TYR A 175 -3.97 -16.03 -13.93
CA TYR A 175 -2.61 -15.87 -13.38
C TYR A 175 -2.17 -14.41 -13.18
N SER A 176 -3.00 -13.44 -13.59
CA SER A 176 -2.58 -12.06 -13.83
C SER A 176 -3.20 -11.00 -12.92
N GLU A 177 -4.11 -11.33 -12.00
CA GLU A 177 -4.91 -10.29 -11.35
C GLU A 177 -4.09 -9.35 -10.47
N VAL A 178 -3.29 -9.80 -9.50
CA VAL A 178 -2.60 -8.86 -8.58
C VAL A 178 -1.66 -7.92 -9.34
N ILE A 179 -0.78 -8.45 -10.19
CA ILE A 179 0.24 -7.66 -10.90
C ILE A 179 -0.33 -6.80 -12.05
N GLN A 180 -1.53 -7.12 -12.54
CA GLN A 180 -2.23 -6.30 -13.52
C GLN A 180 -3.31 -5.42 -12.88
N THR A 181 -3.50 -5.50 -11.56
CA THR A 181 -4.41 -4.58 -10.89
C THR A 181 -3.89 -3.16 -11.02
N ARG A 182 -4.84 -2.24 -11.17
CA ARG A 182 -4.55 -0.81 -11.23
C ARG A 182 -3.68 -0.36 -10.05
N GLY A 183 -4.00 -0.80 -8.84
CA GLY A 183 -3.22 -0.47 -7.65
C GLY A 183 -1.78 -0.99 -7.67
N PHE A 184 -1.49 -2.08 -8.40
CA PHE A 184 -0.13 -2.55 -8.61
C PHE A 184 0.63 -1.72 -9.66
N LEU A 185 -0.04 -1.36 -10.76
CA LEU A 185 0.54 -0.53 -11.83
C LEU A 185 0.76 0.93 -11.41
N GLU A 186 0.06 1.39 -10.37
CA GLU A 186 0.19 2.74 -9.79
C GLU A 186 1.09 2.80 -8.55
N LEU A 187 1.81 1.71 -8.21
CA LEU A 187 2.77 1.69 -7.10
C LEU A 187 3.89 2.72 -7.27
N SER A 188 4.42 3.25 -6.16
CA SER A 188 5.61 4.09 -6.19
C SER A 188 6.88 3.28 -6.46
N GLU A 189 7.94 3.96 -6.89
CA GLU A 189 9.25 3.36 -7.16
C GLU A 189 9.77 2.56 -5.95
N GLN A 190 9.61 3.10 -4.73
CA GLN A 190 10.04 2.44 -3.50
C GLN A 190 9.23 1.18 -3.21
N ALA A 191 7.92 1.23 -3.35
CA ALA A 191 7.07 0.06 -3.15
C ALA A 191 7.42 -1.05 -4.17
N MET A 192 7.60 -0.69 -5.43
CA MET A 192 8.01 -1.62 -6.48
C MET A 192 9.37 -2.26 -6.17
N GLN A 193 10.36 -1.49 -5.75
CA GLN A 193 11.68 -2.03 -5.36
C GLN A 193 11.58 -3.09 -4.26
N ILE A 194 10.76 -2.86 -3.22
CA ILE A 194 10.60 -3.79 -2.10
C ILE A 194 9.97 -5.10 -2.55
N ILE A 195 8.95 -5.04 -3.42
CA ILE A 195 8.35 -6.24 -4.01
C ILE A 195 9.41 -6.99 -4.84
N LEU A 196 10.14 -6.29 -5.69
CA LEU A 196 11.16 -6.88 -6.56
C LEU A 196 12.37 -7.43 -5.78
N GLN A 197 12.61 -7.03 -4.54
CA GLN A 197 13.65 -7.65 -3.72
C GLN A 197 13.24 -9.01 -3.15
N SER A 198 11.94 -9.33 -3.05
CA SER A 198 11.48 -10.58 -2.45
C SER A 198 11.82 -11.83 -3.29
N ASP A 199 12.44 -12.81 -2.64
CA ASP A 199 12.70 -14.16 -3.17
C ASP A 199 11.45 -15.05 -3.16
N ASN A 200 10.41 -14.68 -2.43
CA ASN A 200 9.24 -15.52 -2.21
C ASN A 200 8.12 -15.34 -3.24
N LEU A 201 8.29 -14.41 -4.19
CA LEU A 201 7.35 -14.25 -5.29
C LEU A 201 7.30 -15.52 -6.12
N ALA A 202 6.10 -16.09 -6.28
CA ALA A 202 5.85 -17.22 -7.14
C ALA A 202 5.46 -16.79 -8.56
N ILE A 203 6.34 -15.98 -9.16
CA ILE A 203 6.26 -15.54 -10.55
C ILE A 203 7.57 -15.83 -11.28
N ASP A 204 7.48 -16.14 -12.57
CA ASP A 204 8.67 -16.27 -13.42
C ASP A 204 9.25 -14.88 -13.77
N GLU A 205 10.57 -14.78 -13.85
CA GLU A 205 11.27 -13.51 -14.13
C GLU A 205 10.80 -12.86 -15.43
N MET A 206 10.51 -13.64 -16.49
CA MET A 206 10.04 -13.05 -17.76
C MET A 206 8.70 -12.32 -17.56
N LYS A 207 7.76 -12.94 -16.84
CA LYS A 207 6.47 -12.32 -16.54
C LYS A 207 6.62 -11.09 -15.63
N LEU A 208 7.53 -11.16 -14.67
CA LEU A 208 7.81 -10.04 -13.78
C LEU A 208 8.39 -8.85 -14.53
N ILE A 209 9.30 -9.08 -15.48
CA ILE A 209 9.86 -8.03 -16.34
C ILE A 209 8.76 -7.36 -17.17
N HIS A 210 7.85 -8.14 -17.76
CA HIS A 210 6.70 -7.56 -18.47
C HIS A 210 5.81 -6.74 -17.53
N ALA A 211 5.55 -7.20 -16.31
CA ALA A 211 4.76 -6.43 -15.35
C ALA A 211 5.42 -5.10 -14.95
N VAL A 212 6.75 -5.09 -14.77
CA VAL A 212 7.52 -3.87 -14.51
C VAL A 212 7.54 -2.95 -15.72
N ARG A 213 7.56 -3.50 -16.95
CA ARG A 213 7.42 -2.73 -18.18
C ARG A 213 6.08 -2.00 -18.22
N GLU A 214 4.97 -2.70 -17.97
CA GLU A 214 3.63 -2.08 -17.92
C GLU A 214 3.53 -1.01 -16.83
N TRP A 215 4.05 -1.30 -15.63
CA TRP A 215 4.15 -0.30 -14.55
C TRP A 215 4.93 0.94 -14.97
N ALA A 216 6.05 0.78 -15.67
CA ALA A 216 6.87 1.91 -16.13
C ALA A 216 6.15 2.74 -17.21
N HIS A 217 5.37 2.10 -18.10
CA HIS A 217 4.53 2.79 -19.09
C HIS A 217 3.39 3.58 -18.43
N VAL A 218 2.69 2.98 -17.47
CA VAL A 218 1.63 3.65 -16.70
C VAL A 218 2.21 4.82 -15.90
N GLY A 219 3.30 4.60 -15.17
CA GLY A 219 3.99 5.64 -14.41
C GLY A 219 4.55 6.76 -15.29
N SER A 220 5.06 6.44 -16.48
CA SER A 220 5.51 7.41 -17.49
C SER A 220 4.37 8.33 -17.92
N ALA A 221 3.19 7.77 -18.21
CA ALA A 221 2.01 8.54 -18.61
C ALA A 221 1.44 9.41 -17.48
N VAL A 222 1.50 8.92 -16.23
CA VAL A 222 0.96 9.65 -15.06
C VAL A 222 1.89 10.77 -14.59
N LEU A 223 3.22 10.56 -14.65
CA LEU A 223 4.22 11.49 -14.11
C LEU A 223 4.93 12.34 -15.17
N ASP A 224 4.57 12.20 -16.45
CA ASP A 224 5.18 12.89 -17.59
C ASP A 224 6.71 12.71 -17.66
N ARG A 225 7.17 11.48 -17.38
CA ARG A 225 8.59 11.07 -17.40
C ARG A 225 8.81 10.01 -18.46
N THR A 226 10.04 9.83 -18.91
CA THR A 226 10.34 8.75 -19.87
C THR A 226 10.32 7.37 -19.20
N VAL A 227 9.98 6.32 -19.95
CA VAL A 227 9.97 4.92 -19.46
C VAL A 227 11.34 4.49 -18.88
N PRO A 228 12.48 4.80 -19.51
CA PRO A 228 13.79 4.50 -18.94
C PRO A 228 14.03 5.19 -17.60
N ASP A 229 13.61 6.45 -17.44
CA ASP A 229 13.76 7.19 -16.19
C ASP A 229 12.92 6.61 -15.06
N MET A 230 11.71 6.14 -15.38
CA MET A 230 10.82 5.45 -14.43
C MET A 230 11.37 4.08 -14.01
N ALA A 231 11.93 3.33 -14.97
CA ALA A 231 12.43 1.98 -14.74
C ALA A 231 13.81 1.93 -14.09
N ARG A 232 14.65 2.96 -14.27
CA ARG A 232 16.02 3.03 -13.73
C ARG A 232 16.19 2.60 -12.26
N PRO A 233 15.36 3.02 -11.29
CA PRO A 233 15.50 2.60 -9.89
C PRO A 233 15.14 1.12 -9.65
N VAL A 234 14.29 0.52 -10.48
CA VAL A 234 13.76 -0.84 -10.27
C VAL A 234 14.48 -1.90 -11.09
N VAL A 235 15.06 -1.53 -12.25
CA VAL A 235 15.77 -2.46 -13.15
C VAL A 235 16.89 -3.24 -12.47
N PRO A 236 17.71 -2.67 -11.55
CA PRO A 236 18.73 -3.44 -10.83
C PRO A 236 18.17 -4.58 -9.97
N GLN A 237 16.87 -4.60 -9.67
CA GLN A 237 16.22 -5.68 -8.93
C GLN A 237 15.68 -6.81 -9.85
N LEU A 238 15.73 -6.61 -11.17
CA LEU A 238 15.33 -7.62 -12.17
C LEU A 238 16.46 -8.64 -12.35
N ARG A 239 16.12 -9.92 -12.28
CA ARG A 239 17.11 -11.01 -12.30
C ARG A 239 17.31 -11.53 -13.72
N LEU A 240 17.78 -10.66 -14.61
CA LEU A 240 17.95 -10.96 -16.05
C LEU A 240 18.83 -12.21 -16.29
N ALA A 241 19.83 -12.43 -15.44
CA ALA A 241 20.72 -13.60 -15.51
C ALA A 241 20.02 -14.95 -15.27
N LEU A 242 18.76 -14.96 -14.82
CA LEU A 242 17.96 -16.18 -14.66
C LEU A 242 17.21 -16.56 -15.94
N LEU A 243 17.16 -15.69 -16.95
CA LEU A 243 16.53 -15.98 -18.24
C LEU A 243 17.42 -16.88 -19.10
N SER A 244 16.84 -17.65 -20.02
CA SER A 244 17.63 -18.40 -21.00
C SER A 244 18.24 -17.47 -22.06
N PRO A 245 19.32 -17.88 -22.75
CA PRO A 245 19.89 -17.08 -23.84
C PRO A 245 18.86 -16.66 -24.90
N ARG A 246 17.91 -17.56 -25.22
CA ARG A 246 16.85 -17.27 -26.19
C ARG A 246 15.90 -16.19 -25.69
N GLU A 247 15.49 -16.30 -24.43
CA GLU A 247 14.64 -15.32 -23.76
C GLU A 247 15.32 -13.95 -23.63
N LEU A 248 16.62 -13.92 -23.29
CA LEU A 248 17.41 -12.68 -23.23
C LEU A 248 17.48 -11.99 -24.60
N THR A 249 17.75 -12.75 -25.68
CA THR A 249 17.77 -12.18 -27.03
C THR A 249 16.40 -11.63 -27.43
N SER A 250 15.32 -12.37 -27.17
CA SER A 250 13.96 -11.87 -27.42
C SER A 250 13.65 -10.60 -26.63
N LEU A 251 14.04 -10.56 -25.35
CA LEU A 251 13.83 -9.41 -24.49
C LEU A 251 14.63 -8.19 -24.96
N GLU A 252 15.87 -8.38 -25.41
CA GLU A 252 16.73 -7.32 -25.96
C GLU A 252 16.14 -6.72 -27.24
N GLU A 253 15.56 -7.55 -28.12
CA GLU A 253 14.83 -7.07 -29.31
C GLU A 253 13.58 -6.28 -28.95
N GLU A 254 12.80 -6.73 -27.97
CA GLU A 254 11.63 -6.00 -27.48
C GLU A 254 12.01 -4.66 -26.83
N ASN A 255 13.11 -4.64 -26.08
CA ASN A 255 13.61 -3.46 -25.38
C ASN A 255 14.06 -2.33 -26.33
N LYS A 256 14.24 -2.60 -27.63
CA LYS A 256 14.50 -1.56 -28.63
C LYS A 256 13.33 -0.57 -28.78
N LYS A 257 12.11 -0.99 -28.39
CA LYS A 257 10.89 -0.16 -28.53
C LYS A 257 10.79 0.93 -27.46
N ASP A 258 11.12 0.60 -26.22
CA ASP A 258 10.88 1.47 -25.05
C ASP A 258 12.14 1.80 -24.25
N GLN A 259 13.26 1.12 -24.55
CA GLN A 259 14.56 1.32 -23.89
C GLN A 259 14.50 1.21 -22.36
N MET A 260 13.53 0.45 -21.84
CA MET A 260 13.28 0.32 -20.40
C MET A 260 14.51 -0.18 -19.63
N ILE A 261 15.19 -1.19 -20.17
CA ILE A 261 16.34 -1.85 -19.55
C ILE A 261 17.62 -1.26 -20.18
N PRO A 262 18.54 -0.69 -19.38
CA PRO A 262 19.83 -0.19 -19.88
C PRO A 262 20.69 -1.31 -20.47
N VAL A 263 21.48 -0.97 -21.49
CA VAL A 263 22.35 -1.92 -22.20
C VAL A 263 23.35 -2.59 -21.27
N GLU A 264 23.80 -1.87 -20.23
CA GLU A 264 24.71 -2.39 -19.19
C GLU A 264 24.11 -3.58 -18.45
N SER A 265 22.79 -3.59 -18.23
CA SER A 265 22.09 -4.67 -17.52
C SER A 265 22.05 -5.94 -18.37
N PHE A 266 21.83 -5.81 -19.69
CA PHE A 266 21.96 -6.94 -20.63
C PHE A 266 23.40 -7.44 -20.71
N ALA A 267 24.38 -6.54 -20.77
CA ALA A 267 25.78 -6.90 -20.80
C ALA A 267 26.20 -7.70 -19.54
N GLU A 268 25.70 -7.32 -18.35
CA GLU A 268 25.92 -8.05 -17.12
C GLU A 268 25.26 -9.43 -17.12
N ALA A 269 24.03 -9.55 -17.64
CA ALA A 269 23.37 -10.83 -17.81
C ALA A 269 24.16 -11.76 -18.76
N TRP A 270 24.56 -11.28 -19.93
CA TRP A 270 25.37 -12.04 -20.89
C TRP A 270 26.75 -12.43 -20.33
N LYS A 271 27.39 -11.52 -19.58
CA LYS A 271 28.64 -11.81 -18.87
C LYS A 271 28.44 -12.95 -17.87
N THR A 272 27.34 -12.95 -17.14
CA THR A 272 26.99 -14.01 -16.19
C THR A 272 26.85 -15.36 -16.91
N HIS A 273 26.12 -15.41 -18.03
CA HIS A 273 26.00 -16.59 -18.89
C HIS A 273 27.35 -17.14 -19.39
N ALA A 274 28.26 -16.26 -19.79
CA ALA A 274 29.59 -16.64 -20.27
C ALA A 274 30.50 -17.19 -19.15
N LEU A 275 30.35 -16.67 -17.93
CA LEU A 275 31.22 -16.96 -16.79
C LEU A 275 30.75 -18.12 -15.91
N TRP A 276 29.58 -18.73 -16.14
CA TRP A 276 29.05 -19.84 -15.33
C TRP A 276 30.00 -21.04 -15.15
N LYS A 277 30.96 -21.23 -16.07
CA LYS A 277 31.97 -22.30 -15.99
C LYS A 277 33.19 -21.94 -15.12
N ARG A 278 33.38 -20.68 -14.74
CA ARG A 278 34.56 -20.16 -14.02
C ARG A 278 34.13 -19.32 -12.81
N ARG A 279 34.02 -19.99 -11.65
CA ARG A 279 33.85 -19.46 -10.28
C ARG A 279 32.46 -18.91 -9.90
N GLY A 280 32.04 -19.33 -8.71
CA GLY A 280 30.89 -18.80 -8.00
C GLY A 280 31.11 -17.36 -7.59
N MET A 281 30.30 -16.48 -8.14
CA MET A 281 29.96 -15.20 -7.54
C MET A 281 28.51 -15.32 -7.05
N PRO A 282 28.25 -15.37 -5.74
CA PRO A 282 26.90 -15.24 -5.23
C PRO A 282 26.50 -13.76 -5.37
N SER A 283 25.97 -13.37 -6.52
CA SER A 283 25.19 -12.14 -6.62
C SER A 283 23.74 -12.46 -6.26
N SER A 284 23.07 -11.56 -5.54
CA SER A 284 21.62 -11.67 -5.26
C SER A 284 20.79 -11.83 -6.54
N LEU A 285 21.32 -11.36 -7.68
CA LEU A 285 20.74 -11.50 -9.01
C LEU A 285 20.74 -12.93 -9.58
N CYS A 286 21.53 -13.84 -9.00
CA CYS A 286 21.56 -15.25 -9.38
C CYS A 286 20.67 -16.12 -8.48
N GLN A 287 20.09 -15.56 -7.42
CA GLN A 287 19.18 -16.28 -6.55
C GLN A 287 17.81 -16.40 -7.20
N ARG A 288 17.27 -17.61 -7.27
CA ARG A 288 15.95 -17.85 -7.87
C ARG A 288 14.84 -17.38 -6.94
N ARG A 289 13.81 -16.76 -7.51
CA ARG A 289 12.54 -16.57 -6.80
C ARG A 289 11.79 -17.90 -6.75
N ARG A 290 10.88 -18.03 -5.79
CA ARG A 290 10.07 -19.24 -5.58
C ARG A 290 9.34 -19.70 -6.85
N GLY A 291 8.93 -18.78 -7.72
CA GLY A 291 8.20 -19.09 -8.96
C GLY A 291 9.04 -19.12 -10.23
N THR A 292 10.36 -18.97 -10.14
CA THR A 292 11.24 -19.02 -11.32
C THR A 292 11.12 -20.38 -11.99
N LEU A 293 10.75 -20.41 -13.28
CA LEU A 293 10.64 -21.65 -14.04
C LEU A 293 12.03 -22.27 -14.21
N PRO A 294 12.16 -23.61 -14.07
CA PRO A 294 13.45 -24.28 -14.17
C PRO A 294 13.99 -24.17 -15.60
N ARG A 295 15.21 -23.66 -15.73
CA ARG A 295 15.95 -23.60 -17.00
C ARG A 295 17.22 -24.44 -16.91
N ILE A 296 17.69 -24.93 -18.06
CA ILE A 296 18.82 -25.89 -18.14
C ILE A 296 20.08 -25.40 -17.41
N HIS A 297 20.34 -24.09 -17.48
CA HIS A 297 21.53 -23.49 -16.90
C HIS A 297 21.44 -23.22 -15.39
N HIS A 298 20.25 -23.28 -14.79
CA HIS A 298 20.06 -23.04 -13.35
C HIS A 298 20.81 -24.04 -12.47
N ARG A 299 21.11 -25.23 -13.00
CA ARG A 299 21.96 -26.23 -12.34
C ARG A 299 23.35 -25.71 -11.95
N HIS A 300 23.81 -24.63 -12.58
CA HIS A 300 25.10 -23.99 -12.31
C HIS A 300 24.99 -22.83 -11.31
N LEU A 301 23.77 -22.45 -10.91
CA LEU A 301 23.48 -21.32 -10.01
C LEU A 301 23.19 -21.77 -8.57
N ASP A 302 22.70 -23.00 -8.36
CA ASP A 302 22.43 -23.51 -7.01
C ASP A 302 23.74 -23.88 -6.28
N PRO A 303 24.04 -23.30 -5.11
CA PRO A 303 25.22 -23.65 -4.32
C PRO A 303 25.16 -25.06 -3.68
N GLN A 304 24.07 -25.82 -3.89
CA GLN A 304 23.87 -27.15 -3.30
C GLN A 304 24.38 -28.33 -4.15
N HIS A 305 25.09 -28.08 -5.26
CA HIS A 305 25.81 -29.12 -6.00
C HIS A 305 27.32 -28.84 -5.98
N LYS A 306 27.90 -29.01 -4.80
CA LYS A 306 29.29 -29.43 -4.63
C LYS A 306 29.32 -30.74 -3.86
#